data_AF-A0A9N7VRH2-F1
#
_entry.id   AF-A0A9N7VRH2-F1
#
_cell.length_a   1.000
_cell.length_b   1.000
_cell.length_c   1.000
_cell.angle_alpha   90.00
_cell.angle_beta   90.00
_cell.angle_gamma   90.00
#
_symmetry.space_group_name_H-M   'P 1'
#
loop_
_entity.id
_entity.type
_entity.pdbx_description
1 polymer ?
#
loop_
_entity_poly.entity_id
_entity_poly.type
_entity_poly.pdbx_seq_one_letter_code
_entity_poly.pdbx_strand_id
1 'polypeptide(L)'
;MVAKKMGHNENPVVIVVSPLVALMEDQVKEATEMGITAMQLGVHDEADITSGRCQLLFVSPESWLLNKKWRDMLGSDVFQANVIGIVVDEVHLSYKWADEAAE
;
A
#
# COMPACT_ATOMS: atom_id res chain seq x y z
N MET A 1 11.11 3.01 -15.57
CA MET A 1 9.98 3.78 -16.12
C MET A 1 9.47 4.66 -15.00
N VAL A 2 9.52 5.99 -15.12
CA VAL A 2 9.01 6.89 -14.06
C VAL A 2 7.50 7.01 -14.25
N ALA A 3 6.74 6.92 -13.16
CA ALA A 3 5.29 7.14 -13.16
C ALA A 3 4.96 8.39 -13.98
N LYS A 4 4.24 8.22 -15.08
CA LYS A 4 3.77 9.35 -15.90
C LYS A 4 2.65 10.01 -15.09
N LYS A 5 2.72 11.35 -14.88
CA LYS A 5 1.63 12.11 -14.23
C LYS A 5 0.27 11.64 -14.75
N MET A 6 -0.56 11.10 -13.87
CA MET A 6 -1.93 10.71 -14.19
C MET A 6 -2.86 11.79 -13.64
N GLY A 7 -3.32 12.69 -14.52
CA GLY A 7 -4.15 13.82 -14.11
C GLY A 7 -3.37 14.87 -13.32
N HIS A 8 -3.92 15.31 -12.18
CA HIS A 8 -3.31 16.30 -11.28
C HIS A 8 -2.30 15.70 -10.28
N ASN A 9 -2.16 14.37 -10.23
CA ASN A 9 -1.33 13.70 -9.24
C ASN A 9 0.14 13.70 -9.69
N GLU A 10 1.03 14.22 -8.83
CA GLU A 10 2.46 14.25 -9.12
C GLU A 10 3.11 12.88 -8.94
N ASN A 11 2.65 12.10 -7.95
CA ASN A 11 3.16 10.75 -7.65
C ASN A 11 1.98 9.79 -7.43
N PRO A 12 1.33 9.28 -8.49
CA PRO A 12 0.15 8.42 -8.31
C PRO A 12 0.50 7.13 -7.56
N VAL A 13 -0.29 6.80 -6.52
CA VAL A 13 -0.14 5.61 -5.70
C VAL A 13 -1.34 4.69 -5.87
N VAL A 14 -1.11 3.39 -6.04
CA VAL A 14 -2.12 2.34 -5.87
C VAL A 14 -1.80 1.58 -4.59
N ILE A 15 -2.80 1.45 -3.72
CA ILE A 15 -2.66 0.66 -2.50
C ILE A 15 -3.14 -0.76 -2.80
N VAL A 16 -2.33 -1.76 -2.46
CA VAL A 16 -2.67 -3.17 -2.59
C VAL A 16 -2.85 -3.75 -1.19
N VAL A 17 -4.07 -4.15 -0.85
CA VAL A 17 -4.40 -4.83 0.41
C VAL A 17 -4.32 -6.33 0.18
N SER A 18 -3.40 -7.02 0.84
CA SER A 18 -3.28 -8.49 0.75
C SER A 18 -3.16 -9.12 2.14
N PRO A 19 -3.89 -10.20 2.44
CA PRO A 19 -3.72 -10.93 3.69
C PRO A 19 -2.43 -11.77 3.71
N LEU A 20 -1.80 -11.99 2.56
CA LEU A 20 -0.65 -12.87 2.43
C LEU A 20 0.66 -12.08 2.50
N VAL A 21 1.01 -11.63 3.71
CA VAL A 21 2.25 -10.86 3.99
C VAL A 21 3.50 -11.55 3.46
N ALA A 22 3.56 -12.88 3.55
CA ALA A 22 4.69 -13.68 3.08
C ALA A 22 4.93 -13.60 1.57
N LEU A 23 3.91 -13.21 0.78
CA LEU A 23 4.02 -13.06 -0.68
C LEU A 23 4.31 -11.61 -1.11
N MET A 24 4.12 -10.64 -0.21
CA MET A 24 4.30 -9.22 -0.56
C MET A 24 5.75 -8.89 -0.93
N GLU A 25 6.73 -9.53 -0.30
CA GLU A 25 8.15 -9.31 -0.62
C GLU A 25 8.47 -9.68 -2.06
N ASP A 26 7.97 -10.84 -2.52
CA ASP A 26 8.13 -11.29 -3.90
C ASP A 26 7.42 -10.35 -4.88
N GLN A 27 6.20 -9.90 -4.56
CA GLN A 27 5.44 -8.95 -5.38
C GLN A 27 6.13 -7.58 -5.48
N VAL A 28 6.70 -7.08 -4.39
CA VAL A 28 7.49 -5.84 -4.37
C VAL A 28 8.73 -5.99 -5.25
N LYS A 29 9.42 -7.13 -5.15
CA LYS A 29 10.60 -7.42 -5.97
C LYS A 29 10.23 -7.48 -7.46
N GLU A 30 9.22 -8.24 -7.84
CA GLU A 30 8.77 -8.36 -9.23
C GLU A 30 8.34 -7.00 -9.82
N ALA A 31 7.58 -6.20 -9.06
CA ALA A 31 7.21 -4.85 -9.48
C ALA A 31 8.43 -3.97 -9.72
N THR A 32 9.42 -4.05 -8.82
CA THR A 32 10.68 -3.29 -8.93
C THR A 32 11.50 -3.73 -10.14
N GLU A 33 11.56 -5.03 -10.44
CA GLU A 33 12.20 -5.57 -11.64
C GLU A 33 11.53 -5.09 -12.93
N MET A 34 10.21 -4.86 -12.91
CA MET A 34 9.48 -4.22 -14.01
C MET A 34 9.65 -2.69 -14.06
N GLY A 35 10.43 -2.11 -13.15
CA GLY A 35 10.68 -0.68 -13.07
C GLY A 35 9.53 0.12 -12.45
N ILE A 36 8.66 -0.53 -11.68
CA ILE A 36 7.60 0.07 -10.87
C ILE A 36 8.11 0.19 -9.43
N THR A 37 8.07 1.39 -8.86
CA THR A 37 8.47 1.60 -7.46
C THR A 37 7.41 1.00 -6.54
N ALA A 38 7.79 -0.03 -5.78
CA ALA A 38 6.89 -0.72 -4.85
C ALA A 38 7.47 -0.71 -3.44
N MET A 39 6.60 -0.62 -2.43
CA MET A 39 6.97 -0.68 -1.02
C MET A 39 5.95 -1.49 -0.24
N GLN A 40 6.38 -2.05 0.89
CA GLN A 40 5.51 -2.74 1.84
C GLN A 40 5.49 -1.99 3.16
N LEU A 41 4.26 -1.72 3.64
CA LEU A 41 4.02 -1.02 4.88
C LEU A 41 4.56 -1.80 6.10
N GLY A 42 5.33 -1.13 6.95
CA GLY A 42 5.94 -1.75 8.14
C GLY A 42 7.22 -2.55 7.89
N VAL A 43 7.60 -2.77 6.62
CA VAL A 43 8.87 -3.42 6.24
C VAL A 43 9.87 -2.41 5.69
N HIS A 44 9.42 -1.53 4.80
CA HIS A 44 10.26 -0.48 4.21
C HIS A 44 10.35 0.75 5.12
N ASP A 45 11.33 1.62 4.86
CA ASP A 45 11.57 2.83 5.65
C ASP A 45 10.34 3.74 5.69
N GLU A 46 10.01 4.21 6.89
CA GLU A 46 8.83 5.00 7.14
C GLU A 46 8.89 6.38 6.47
N ALA A 47 10.05 7.02 6.43
CA ALA A 47 10.21 8.32 5.77
C ALA A 47 9.97 8.19 4.27
N ASP A 48 10.39 7.08 3.67
CA ASP A 48 10.13 6.78 2.26
C ASP A 48 8.66 6.50 1.98
N ILE A 49 7.99 5.70 2.82
CA ILE A 49 6.55 5.44 2.70
C ILE A 49 5.75 6.73 2.85
N THR A 50 5.99 7.50 3.91
CA THR A 50 5.26 8.75 4.20
C THR A 50 5.49 9.83 3.14
N SER A 51 6.63 9.80 2.44
CA SER A 51 6.90 10.69 1.30
C SER A 51 6.03 10.40 0.08
N GLY A 52 5.32 9.26 0.03
CA GLY A 52 4.47 8.86 -1.10
C GLY A 52 5.25 8.57 -2.38
N ARG A 53 6.57 8.34 -2.29
CA ARG A 53 7.45 8.10 -3.45
C ARG A 53 7.45 6.63 -3.91
N CYS A 54 6.28 5.99 -3.90
CA CYS A 54 6.07 4.67 -4.48
C CYS A 54 4.84 4.69 -5.40
N GLN A 55 4.81 3.82 -6.39
CA GLN A 55 3.65 3.62 -7.27
C GLN A 55 2.72 2.53 -6.71
N LEU A 56 3.29 1.52 -6.05
CA LEU A 56 2.54 0.47 -5.36
C LEU A 56 2.89 0.48 -3.88
N LEU A 57 1.87 0.55 -3.02
CA LEU A 57 2.02 0.37 -1.58
C LEU A 57 1.26 -0.89 -1.16
N PHE A 58 2.00 -1.93 -0.77
CA PHE A 58 1.45 -3.17 -0.24
C PHE A 58 1.18 -3.01 1.26
N VAL A 59 -0.02 -3.41 1.68
CA VAL A 59 -0.53 -3.23 3.04
C VAL A 59 -1.27 -4.50 3.46
N SER A 60 -1.04 -4.96 4.69
CA SER A 60 -1.87 -6.02 5.27
C SER A 60 -3.17 -5.43 5.86
N PRO A 61 -4.30 -6.16 5.84
CA PRO A 61 -5.54 -5.72 6.45
C PRO A 61 -5.36 -5.22 7.89
N GLU A 62 -4.58 -5.93 8.69
CA GLU A 62 -4.27 -5.61 10.09
C GLU A 62 -3.44 -4.33 10.20
N SER A 63 -2.44 -4.16 9.34
CA SER A 63 -1.62 -2.95 9.31
C SER A 63 -2.43 -1.71 8.95
N TRP A 64 -3.47 -1.86 8.13
CA TRP A 64 -4.41 -0.77 7.82
C TRP A 64 -5.43 -0.55 8.96
N LEU A 65 -6.08 -1.63 9.39
CA LEU A 65 -7.26 -1.57 10.25
C LEU A 65 -6.92 -1.44 11.73
N LEU A 66 -5.77 -1.91 12.19
CA LEU A 66 -5.42 -1.96 13.62
C LEU A 66 -4.32 -0.97 14.00
N ASN A 67 -3.44 -0.62 13.07
CA ASN A 67 -2.36 0.30 13.36
C ASN A 67 -2.77 1.76 13.09
N LYS A 68 -3.10 2.51 14.16
CA LYS A 68 -3.54 3.91 14.09
C LYS A 68 -2.56 4.79 13.30
N LYS A 69 -1.25 4.63 13.51
CA LYS A 69 -0.22 5.41 12.82
C LYS A 69 -0.34 5.28 11.30
N TRP A 70 -0.51 4.05 10.82
CA TRP A 70 -0.64 3.78 9.40
C TRP A 70 -1.97 4.25 8.84
N ARG A 71 -3.05 4.11 9.60
CA ARG A 71 -4.36 4.64 9.23
C ARG A 71 -4.32 6.17 9.09
N ASP A 72 -3.69 6.87 10.03
CA ASP A 72 -3.51 8.31 10.01
C ASP A 72 -2.63 8.74 8.82
N MET A 73 -1.57 7.97 8.51
CA MET A 73 -0.72 8.20 7.34
C MET A 73 -1.49 8.08 6.02
N LEU A 74 -2.34 7.06 5.87
CA LEU A 74 -3.21 6.90 4.69
C LEU A 74 -4.27 8.01 4.59
N GLY A 75 -4.64 8.62 5.73
CA GLY A 75 -5.49 9.81 5.80
C GLY A 75 -4.77 11.14 5.59
N SER A 76 -3.44 11.15 5.39
CA SER A 76 -2.66 12.38 5.21
C SER A 76 -2.90 13.04 3.86
N ASP A 77 -2.67 14.36 3.77
CA ASP A 77 -2.79 15.13 2.53
C ASP A 77 -1.95 14.54 1.38
N VAL A 78 -0.76 14.00 1.71
CA VAL A 78 0.13 13.36 0.73
C VAL A 78 -0.56 12.16 0.09
N PHE A 79 -1.15 11.27 0.88
CA PHE A 79 -1.82 10.09 0.33
C PHE A 79 -3.19 10.42 -0.28
N GLN A 80 -3.98 11.28 0.37
CA GLN A 80 -5.29 11.70 -0.16
C GLN A 80 -5.19 12.40 -1.51
N ALA A 81 -4.11 13.16 -1.76
CA ALA A 81 -3.88 13.81 -3.05
C ALA A 81 -3.30 12.87 -4.12
N ASN A 82 -2.70 11.75 -3.74
CA ASN A 82 -1.91 10.92 -4.65
C ASN A 82 -2.48 9.52 -4.90
N VAL A 83 -3.30 8.96 -4.00
CA VAL A 83 -3.92 7.65 -4.16
C VAL A 83 -4.95 7.70 -5.29
N ILE A 84 -4.78 6.82 -6.27
CA ILE A 84 -5.67 6.73 -7.45
C ILE A 84 -6.50 5.44 -7.47
N GLY A 85 -6.23 4.50 -6.57
CA GLY A 85 -6.95 3.24 -6.50
C GLY A 85 -6.53 2.36 -5.33
N ILE A 86 -7.43 1.45 -4.97
CA ILE A 86 -7.20 0.40 -3.98
C ILE A 86 -7.50 -0.93 -4.67
N VAL A 87 -6.55 -1.86 -4.59
CA VAL A 87 -6.68 -3.24 -5.04
C VAL A 87 -6.79 -4.12 -3.80
N VAL A 88 -7.77 -5.02 -3.81
CA VAL A 88 -8.03 -5.97 -2.72
C VAL A 88 -7.64 -7.35 -3.24
N ASP A 89 -6.46 -7.79 -2.86
CA ASP A 89 -5.96 -9.13 -3.15
C ASP A 89 -6.61 -10.16 -2.22
N GLU A 90 -6.80 -11.38 -2.73
CA GLU A 90 -7.53 -12.45 -2.06
C GLU A 90 -8.85 -12.00 -1.43
N VAL A 91 -9.66 -11.24 -2.20
CA VAL A 91 -10.95 -10.69 -1.73
C VAL A 91 -11.87 -11.74 -1.12
N HIS A 92 -11.74 -13.00 -1.54
CA HIS A 92 -12.49 -14.12 -0.99
C HIS A 92 -12.18 -14.40 0.49
N LEU A 93 -11.07 -13.87 1.04
CA LEU A 93 -10.65 -13.94 2.44
C LEU A 93 -11.03 -12.70 3.25
N SER A 94 -11.71 -11.71 2.66
CA SER A 94 -11.99 -10.43 3.32
C SER A 94 -12.81 -10.56 4.61
N TYR A 95 -13.60 -11.63 4.73
CA TYR A 95 -14.40 -11.91 5.92
C TYR A 95 -13.53 -12.18 7.16
N LYS A 96 -12.29 -12.67 6.98
CA LYS A 96 -11.36 -12.95 8.10
C LYS A 96 -10.74 -11.69 8.68
N TRP A 97 -10.65 -10.62 7.90
CA TRP A 97 -10.01 -9.37 8.31
C TRP A 97 -10.75 -8.70 9.46
N ALA A 98 -12.06 -8.92 9.58
CA ALA A 98 -12.88 -8.42 10.67
C ALA A 98 -12.70 -9.24 11.96
N ASP A 99 -12.51 -10.56 11.84
CA ASP A 99 -12.28 -11.44 12.98
C ASP A 99 -10.91 -11.15 13.61
N GLU A 100 -9.87 -10.95 12.80
CA GLU A 100 -8.53 -10.56 13.26
C GLU A 100 -8.50 -9.16 13.88
N ALA A 101 -9.44 -8.27 13.50
CA ALA A 101 -9.52 -6.94 14.07
C ALA A 101 -10.29 -6.87 15.42
N ALA A 102 -10.94 -7.96 15.81
CA ALA A 102 -11.75 -8.06 17.03
C ALA A 102 -11.00 -8.71 18.21
N GLU A 103 -9.82 -9.30 17.96
CA GLU A 103 -8.86 -9.77 18.99
C GLU A 103 -7.85 -8.69 19.38
#